data_AF-A0AAE4CQS0-F1
#
_entry.id   AF-A0AAE4CQS0-F1
#
_cell.length_a   1.000
_cell.length_b   1.000
_cell.length_c   1.000
_cell.angle_alpha   90.00
_cell.angle_beta   90.00
_cell.angle_gamma   90.00
#
_symmetry.space_group_name_H-M   'P 1'
#
loop_
_entity.id
_entity.type
_entity.pdbx_description
1 polymer ?
#
loop_
_entity_poly.entity_id
_entity_poly.type
_entity_poly.pdbx_seq_one_letter_code
_entity_poly.pdbx_strand_id
1 'polypeptide(L)'
;MDYVFKTSEESHFWMPIPSSEQKRHAFRGARRWDGRRSGETVCGVRVPMAQPSEMDWIMIPTCPHCWSALVAEHDGERTSGSAS
;
A
#
# COMPACT_ATOMS: atom_id res chain seq x y z
N MET A 1 10.93 18.32 -24.29
CA MET A 1 10.36 18.32 -22.92
C MET A 1 10.10 16.88 -22.54
N ASP A 2 11.12 16.24 -22.01
CA ASP A 2 11.09 14.86 -21.55
C ASP A 2 10.29 14.82 -20.25
N TYR A 3 9.02 14.39 -20.32
CA TYR A 3 8.23 14.06 -19.15
C TYR A 3 8.85 12.81 -18.53
N VAL A 4 9.82 13.00 -17.62
CA VAL A 4 10.29 11.96 -16.72
C VAL A 4 9.08 11.57 -15.88
N PHE A 5 8.44 10.45 -16.21
CA PHE A 5 7.56 9.75 -15.28
C PHE A 5 8.44 9.42 -14.07
N LYS A 6 8.37 10.27 -13.05
CA LYS A 6 8.97 10.02 -11.75
C LYS A 6 8.32 8.71 -11.28
N THR A 7 9.00 7.58 -11.49
CA THR A 7 8.59 6.29 -10.97
C THR A 7 8.66 6.46 -9.47
N SER A 8 7.50 6.76 -8.90
CA SER A 8 7.33 7.08 -7.51
C SER A 8 7.66 5.81 -6.73
N GLU A 9 8.91 5.73 -6.26
CA GLU A 9 9.32 4.74 -5.26
C GLU A 9 8.52 4.93 -3.95
N GLU A 10 7.83 6.07 -3.82
CA GLU A 10 6.86 6.43 -2.78
C GLU A 10 5.41 5.97 -3.08
N SER A 11 5.14 5.37 -4.24
CA SER A 11 3.78 4.96 -4.57
C SER A 11 3.44 3.70 -3.80
N HIS A 12 2.40 3.84 -2.98
CA HIS A 12 1.75 2.72 -2.33
C HIS A 12 0.29 2.66 -2.77
N PHE A 13 -0.26 1.46 -2.76
CA PHE A 13 -1.69 1.26 -2.95
C PHE A 13 -2.23 0.33 -1.89
N TRP A 14 -3.49 0.54 -1.54
CA TRP A 14 -4.21 -0.30 -0.59
C TRP A 14 -5.00 -1.35 -1.34
N MET A 15 -5.12 -2.56 -0.81
CA MET A 15 -5.97 -3.59 -1.38
C MET A 15 -6.54 -4.51 -0.30
N PRO A 16 -7.87 -4.75 -0.28
CA PRO A 16 -8.49 -5.78 0.54
C PRO A 16 -7.97 -7.15 0.14
N ILE A 17 -7.64 -7.96 1.13
CA ILE A 17 -7.18 -9.33 0.92
C ILE A 17 -8.27 -10.29 1.39
N PRO A 18 -8.93 -11.03 0.48
CA PRO A 18 -9.97 -12.00 0.83
C PRO A 18 -9.36 -13.31 1.40
N SER A 19 -8.30 -13.19 2.21
CA SER A 19 -7.70 -14.29 2.96
C SER A 19 -8.33 -14.40 4.36
N SER A 20 -7.92 -15.40 5.13
CA SER A 20 -8.38 -15.60 6.52
C SER A 20 -8.22 -14.37 7.42
N GLU A 21 -7.27 -13.48 7.12
CA GLU A 21 -7.06 -12.27 7.92
C GLU A 21 -8.09 -11.17 7.65
N GLN A 22 -8.76 -11.17 6.48
CA GLN A 22 -9.72 -10.15 6.05
C GLN A 22 -9.25 -8.74 6.41
N LYS A 23 -8.06 -8.36 5.93
CA LYS A 23 -7.46 -7.04 6.13
C LYS A 23 -7.11 -6.40 4.80
N ARG A 24 -7.19 -5.07 4.77
CA ARG A 24 -6.71 -4.24 3.68
C ARG A 24 -5.26 -3.86 3.96
N HIS A 25 -4.36 -4.42 3.16
CA HIS A 25 -2.93 -4.15 3.28
C HIS A 25 -2.50 -3.06 2.30
N ALA A 26 -1.41 -2.38 2.65
CA ALA A 26 -0.70 -1.52 1.73
C ALA A 26 0.40 -2.32 1.04
N PHE A 27 0.64 -2.00 -0.24
CA PHE A 27 1.68 -2.59 -1.08
C PHE A 27 2.50 -1.47 -1.72
N ARG A 28 3.80 -1.68 -1.89
CA ARG A 28 4.68 -0.77 -2.63
C ARG A 28 4.54 -0.99 -4.13
N GLY A 29 4.89 0.03 -4.91
CA GLY A 29 5.03 -0.05 -6.37
C GLY A 29 4.00 0.80 -7.11
N ALA A 30 3.54 0.31 -8.26
CA ALA A 30 2.57 1.05 -9.09
C ALA A 30 1.30 1.44 -8.29
N ARG A 31 0.63 2.52 -8.73
CA ARG A 31 -0.55 3.10 -8.07
C ARG A 31 -1.76 2.16 -7.90
N ARG A 32 -1.74 0.99 -8.55
CA ARG A 32 -2.79 -0.02 -8.49
C ARG A 32 -2.21 -1.42 -8.65
N TRP A 33 -3.00 -2.41 -8.22
CA TRP A 33 -2.71 -3.80 -8.47
C TRP A 33 -2.64 -4.10 -9.98
N ASP A 34 -1.68 -4.93 -10.35
CA ASP A 34 -1.29 -5.30 -11.71
C ASP A 34 -1.76 -6.72 -12.11
N GLY A 35 -2.54 -7.38 -11.25
CA GLY A 35 -3.02 -8.75 -11.47
C GLY A 35 -2.09 -9.84 -10.94
N ARG A 36 -0.98 -9.50 -10.27
CA ARG A 36 -0.11 -10.49 -9.64
C ARG A 36 -0.85 -11.32 -8.57
N ARG A 37 -0.52 -12.61 -8.47
CA ARG A 37 -1.20 -13.56 -7.56
C ARG A 37 -0.82 -13.44 -6.08
N SER A 38 0.28 -12.76 -5.78
CA SER A 38 0.71 -12.51 -4.41
C SER A 38 1.54 -11.24 -4.35
N GLY A 39 1.60 -10.62 -3.19
CA GLY A 39 2.37 -9.40 -2.98
C GLY A 39 2.95 -9.35 -1.58
N GLU A 40 4.07 -8.65 -1.47
CA GLU A 40 4.65 -8.29 -0.19
C GLU A 40 4.01 -6.99 0.30
N THR A 41 3.46 -7.05 1.51
CA THR A 41 2.81 -5.91 2.15
C THR A 41 3.83 -5.00 2.82
N VAL A 42 3.46 -3.76 3.08
CA VAL A 42 4.31 -2.81 3.82
C VAL A 42 4.64 -3.34 5.23
N CYS A 43 3.77 -4.15 5.83
CA CYS A 43 4.04 -4.76 7.13
C CYS A 43 4.91 -6.05 7.05
N GLY A 44 5.51 -6.33 5.89
CA GLY A 44 6.45 -7.44 5.69
C GLY A 44 5.82 -8.82 5.51
N VAL A 45 4.50 -8.91 5.46
CA VAL A 45 3.79 -10.18 5.24
C VAL A 45 3.54 -10.37 3.75
N ARG A 46 3.82 -11.57 3.23
CA ARG A 46 3.44 -11.95 1.86
C ARG A 46 2.06 -12.59 1.87
N VAL A 47 1.14 -12.04 1.08
CA VAL A 47 -0.26 -12.46 1.05
C VAL A 47 -0.72 -12.81 -0.36
N PRO A 48 -1.67 -13.75 -0.52
CA PRO A 48 -2.32 -13.99 -1.81
C PRO A 48 -3.15 -12.77 -2.21
N MET A 49 -3.20 -12.49 -3.51
CA MET A 49 -3.89 -11.34 -4.08
C MET A 49 -4.92 -11.82 -5.09
N ALA A 50 -6.13 -11.29 -4.98
CA ALA A 50 -7.23 -11.52 -5.89
C ALA A 50 -7.98 -10.20 -6.09
N GLN A 51 -8.76 -10.10 -7.16
CA GLN A 51 -9.56 -8.92 -7.42
C GLN A 51 -10.60 -8.76 -6.30
N PRO A 52 -10.55 -7.66 -5.51
CA PRO A 52 -11.54 -7.43 -4.48
C PRO A 52 -12.88 -7.01 -5.11
N SER A 53 -13.97 -7.47 -4.51
CA SER A 53 -15.31 -6.96 -4.81
C SER A 53 -15.51 -5.56 -4.20
N GLU A 54 -16.51 -4.80 -4.66
CA GLU A 54 -16.88 -3.54 -4.01
C GLU A 54 -17.24 -3.73 -2.52
N MET A 55 -17.87 -4.85 -2.19
CA MET A 55 -18.25 -5.15 -0.81
C MET A 55 -17.02 -5.35 0.08
N ASP A 56 -15.95 -5.95 -0.45
CA ASP A 56 -14.69 -6.11 0.29
C ASP A 56 -14.10 -4.75 0.67
N TRP A 57 -14.21 -3.74 -0.19
CA TRP A 57 -13.75 -2.38 0.12
C TRP A 57 -14.54 -1.70 1.23
N ILE A 58 -15.78 -2.13 1.47
CA ILE A 58 -16.63 -1.60 2.53
C ILE A 58 -16.36 -2.36 3.85
N MET A 59 -16.31 -3.69 3.78
CA MET A 59 -16.33 -4.56 4.94
C MET A 59 -14.94 -4.85 5.52
N ILE A 60 -13.90 -4.87 4.68
CA ILE A 60 -12.56 -5.28 5.10
C ILE A 60 -11.79 -4.09 5.69
N PRO A 61 -11.45 -4.14 6.99
CA PRO A 61 -10.78 -3.04 7.69
C PRO A 61 -9.33 -2.89 7.25
N THR A 62 -8.77 -1.70 7.49
CA THR A 62 -7.36 -1.38 7.25
C THR A 62 -6.44 -2.15 8.21
N CYS A 63 -5.36 -2.73 7.68
CA CYS A 63 -4.32 -3.33 8.51
C CYS A 63 -3.62 -2.23 9.35
N PRO A 64 -3.67 -2.30 10.70
CA PRO A 64 -3.10 -1.26 11.54
C PRO A 64 -1.59 -1.15 11.38
N HIS A 65 -0.89 -2.26 11.14
CA HIS A 65 0.57 -2.26 10.94
C HIS A 65 0.97 -1.53 9.66
N CYS A 66 0.28 -1.78 8.55
CA CYS A 66 0.53 -1.05 7.30
C CYS A 66 0.24 0.45 7.47
N TRP A 67 -0.82 0.79 8.19
CA TRP A 67 -1.17 2.19 8.46
C TRP A 67 -0.08 2.89 9.27
N SER A 68 0.30 2.32 10.41
CA SER A 68 1.33 2.89 11.28
C SER A 68 2.67 3.04 10.57
N ALA A 69 3.07 2.07 9.74
CA ALA A 69 4.31 2.14 8.98
C ALA A 69 4.32 3.35 8.02
N LEU A 70 3.24 3.52 7.24
CA LEU A 70 3.15 4.63 6.29
C LEU A 70 3.02 6.00 6.97
N VAL A 71 2.34 6.08 8.12
CA VAL A 71 2.30 7.33 8.91
C VAL A 71 3.70 7.69 9.43
N ALA A 72 4.44 6.72 9.96
CA ALA A 72 5.81 6.95 10.45
C ALA A 72 6.75 7.42 9.33
N GLU A 73 6.63 6.87 8.12
CA GLU A 73 7.40 7.30 6.95
C GLU A 73 7.08 8.74 6.55
N HIS A 74 5.80 9.08 6.44
CA HIS A 74 5.35 10.44 6.09
C HIS A 74 5.79 11.48 7.13
N ASP A 75 5.77 11.12 8.42
CA ASP A 75 6.25 12.00 9.49
C ASP A 75 7.78 12.17 9.45
N GLY A 76 8.51 11.10 9.15
CA GLY A 76 9.95 11.15 8.89
C GLY A 76 10.31 12.08 7.72
N GLU A 77 9.60 11.97 6.60
CA GLU A 77 9.78 12.83 5.42
C GLU A 77 9.53 14.31 5.76
N ARG A 78 8.44 14.62 6.48
CA ARG A 78 8.13 16.01 6.91
C ARG A 78 9.21 16.63 7.79
N THR A 79 9.82 15.85 8.68
CA THR A 79 10.91 16.38 9.53
C THR A 79 12.19 16.64 8.73
N SER A 80 12.50 15.79 7.75
CA SER A 80 13.66 15.96 6.87
C SER A 80 13.53 17.10 5.84
N GLY A 81 12.31 17.53 5.52
CA GLY A 81 12.02 18.61 4.56
C GLY A 81 11.92 20.02 5.16
N SER A 82 12.12 20.20 6.47
CA SER A 82 12.01 21.51 7.16
C SER A 82 13.34 22.22 7.40
N ALA A 83 14.46 21.66 6.96
CA ALA A 83 15.75 22.35 6.94
C ALA A 83 15.98 23.00 5.56
N SER A 84 15.48 24.20 5.36
CA SER A 84 15.85 25.12 4.26
C SER A 84 15.62 26.56 4.68
#